data_AF-A0A7J5Z3Q3-F1
#
_entry.id   AF-A0A7J5Z3Q3-F1
#
_cell.length_a   1.000
_cell.length_b   1.000
_cell.length_c   1.000
_cell.angle_alpha   90.00
_cell.angle_beta   90.00
_cell.angle_gamma   90.00
#
_symmetry.space_group_name_H-M   'P 1'
#
loop_
_entity.id
_entity.type
_entity.pdbx_description
1 polymer ?
#
loop_
_entity_poly.entity_id
_entity_poly.type
_entity_poly.pdbx_seq_one_letter_code
_entity_poly.pdbx_strand_id
1 'polypeptide(L)'
;LLRVVGKPTPLADGDIEGTVGHEYRHGDRVKYICQNHYIMQGDPYKTCTNGEWIGQMRCLSKTLHCDYQDLSTHNIDFRYTTTDKRIQNMMIYRVQVYQWKT
;
A
#
# COMPACT_ATOMS: atom_id res chain seq x y z
N LEU A 1 24.34 -1.02 27.58
CA LEU A 1 24.56 -1.85 26.37
C LEU A 1 23.59 -1.38 25.30
N LEU A 2 24.07 -0.77 24.22
CA LEU A 2 23.23 -0.38 23.08
C LEU A 2 22.73 -1.66 22.40
N ARG A 3 21.43 -1.96 22.51
CA ARG A 3 20.85 -3.11 21.80
C ARG A 3 20.87 -2.79 20.31
N VAL A 4 21.70 -3.52 19.57
CA VAL A 4 21.67 -3.53 18.11
C VAL A 4 20.39 -4.25 17.70
N VAL A 5 19.58 -3.60 16.89
CA VAL A 5 18.31 -4.15 16.43
C VAL A 5 18.49 -4.71 15.02
N GLY A 6 17.85 -5.85 14.78
CA GLY A 6 17.80 -6.48 13.46
C GLY A 6 17.14 -5.56 12.43
N LYS A 7 17.25 -5.93 11.15
CA LYS A 7 16.68 -5.17 10.05
C LYS A 7 15.18 -4.88 10.28
N PRO A 8 14.68 -3.70 9.85
CA PRO A 8 13.26 -3.39 9.90
C PRO A 8 12.41 -4.46 9.23
N THR A 9 11.20 -4.67 9.74
CA THR A 9 10.27 -5.66 9.17
C THR A 9 9.77 -5.21 7.80
N PRO A 10 9.86 -6.05 6.75
CA PRO A 10 9.32 -5.71 5.43
C PRO A 10 7.85 -5.33 5.49
N LEU A 11 7.45 -4.39 4.63
CA LEU A 11 6.06 -3.97 4.47
C LEU A 11 5.49 -4.61 3.20
N ALA A 12 4.30 -5.21 3.29
CA ALA A 12 3.62 -5.70 2.09
C ALA A 12 3.31 -4.51 1.15
N ASP A 13 3.62 -4.69 -0.14
CA ASP A 13 3.42 -3.70 -1.20
C ASP A 13 4.12 -2.34 -0.92
N GLY A 14 5.21 -2.37 -0.14
CA GLY A 14 5.98 -1.20 0.23
C GLY A 14 7.46 -1.50 0.46
N ASP A 15 8.26 -0.46 0.33
CA ASP A 15 9.72 -0.50 0.46
C ASP A 15 10.18 0.53 1.49
N ILE A 16 11.40 0.37 2.00
CA ILE A 16 12.04 1.39 2.82
C ILE A 16 12.54 2.51 1.89
N GLU A 17 12.25 3.76 2.24
CA GLU A 17 12.76 4.91 1.50
C GLU A 17 14.27 5.07 1.75
N GLY A 18 15.06 4.93 0.68
CA GLY A 18 16.51 5.05 0.73
C GLY A 18 17.24 3.74 1.03
N THR A 19 18.42 3.84 1.63
CA THR A 19 19.33 2.71 1.83
C THR A 19 19.10 2.05 3.19
N VAL A 20 18.94 0.72 3.20
CA VAL A 20 18.84 -0.04 4.46
C VAL A 20 20.22 -0.15 5.10
N GLY A 21 20.35 0.36 6.32
CA GLY A 21 21.56 0.28 7.12
C GLY A 21 21.83 -1.14 7.63
N HIS A 22 23.09 -1.39 8.01
CA HIS A 22 23.50 -2.67 8.60
C HIS A 22 23.18 -2.78 10.09
N GLU A 23 23.09 -1.66 10.80
CA GLU A 23 22.82 -1.60 12.24
C GLU A 23 21.83 -0.48 12.55
N TYR A 24 20.92 -0.77 13.49
CA TYR A 24 19.95 0.20 14.02
C TYR A 24 19.97 0.19 15.55
N ARG A 25 19.69 1.34 16.15
CA ARG A 25 19.68 1.59 17.59
C ARG A 25 18.31 2.06 18.05
N HIS A 26 18.10 1.96 19.36
CA HIS A 26 16.90 2.52 19.99
C HIS A 26 16.74 4.01 19.63
N GLY A 27 15.55 4.38 19.18
CA GLY A 27 15.21 5.72 18.72
C GLY A 27 15.34 5.91 17.21
N ASP A 28 16.04 5.01 16.50
CA ASP A 28 16.15 5.09 15.05
C ASP A 28 14.79 4.93 14.38
N ARG A 29 14.60 5.66 13.28
CA ARG A 29 13.37 5.65 12.50
C ARG A 29 13.68 5.33 11.05
N VAL A 30 12.85 4.50 10.46
CA VAL A 30 12.86 4.24 9.02
C VAL A 30 11.53 4.65 8.43
N LYS A 31 11.57 5.26 7.25
CA LYS A 31 10.39 5.63 6.49
C LYS A 31 10.08 4.55 5.45
N TYR A 32 8.82 4.18 5.35
CA TYR A 32 8.32 3.32 4.28
C TYR A 32 7.65 4.18 3.21
N ILE A 33 7.70 3.67 1.99
CA ILE A 33 6.94 4.15 0.85
C ILE A 33 6.17 2.97 0.26
N CYS A 34 4.98 3.25 -0.26
CA CYS A 34 4.23 2.23 -0.99
C CYS A 34 4.74 2.12 -2.42
N GLN A 35 4.72 0.90 -2.94
CA GLN A 35 5.05 0.62 -4.33
C GLN A 35 4.04 1.28 -5.28
N ASN A 36 4.39 1.32 -6.57
CA ASN A 36 3.49 1.84 -7.58
C ASN A 36 2.12 1.15 -7.51
N HIS A 37 1.05 1.95 -7.65
CA HIS A 37 -0.35 1.54 -7.50
C HIS A 37 -0.83 1.30 -6.07
N TYR A 38 -0.06 1.66 -5.05
CA TYR A 38 -0.51 1.59 -3.65
C TYR A 38 -0.45 2.97 -2.96
N ILE A 39 -1.27 3.15 -1.93
CA ILE A 39 -1.33 4.35 -1.09
C ILE A 39 -1.08 3.95 0.35
N MET A 40 -0.32 4.77 1.05
CA MET A 40 -0.04 4.57 2.46
C MET A 40 -1.28 4.87 3.32
N GLN A 41 -1.64 3.91 4.16
CA GLN A 41 -2.57 4.09 5.26
C GLN A 41 -1.78 4.04 6.58
N GLY A 42 -1.85 5.11 7.36
CA GLY A 42 -1.16 5.23 8.65
C GLY A 42 0.10 6.11 8.60
N ASP A 43 0.83 6.16 9.72
CA ASP A 43 2.11 6.88 9.81
C ASP A 43 3.20 6.12 9.04
N PRO A 44 4.00 6.79 8.18
CA PRO A 44 4.96 6.13 7.31
C PRO A 44 6.22 5.63 8.02
N TYR A 45 6.35 5.85 9.34
CA TYR A 45 7.56 5.52 10.06
C TYR A 45 7.39 4.29 10.95
N LYS A 46 8.42 3.44 10.95
CA LYS A 46 8.67 2.55 12.08
C LYS A 46 9.80 3.10 12.93
N THR A 47 9.63 3.02 14.24
CA THR A 47 10.61 3.44 15.24
C THR A 47 11.14 2.22 15.96
N CYS A 48 12.44 2.19 16.20
CA CYS A 48 13.07 1.15 16.99
C CYS A 48 12.93 1.45 18.50
N THR A 49 12.15 0.63 19.20
CA THR A 49 11.96 0.73 20.66
C THR A 49 12.45 -0.54 21.34
N ASN A 50 13.50 -0.43 22.17
CA ASN A 50 14.03 -1.51 23.02
C ASN A 50 14.40 -2.84 22.34
N GLY A 51 14.65 -2.86 21.03
CA GLY A 51 14.87 -4.10 20.28
C GLY A 51 13.79 -4.42 19.25
N GLU A 52 12.69 -3.67 19.24
CA GLU A 52 11.51 -3.95 18.44
C GLU A 52 11.14 -2.80 17.53
N TRP A 53 10.65 -3.11 16.33
CA TRP A 53 10.17 -2.11 15.39
C TRP A 53 8.68 -1.84 15.60
N ILE A 54 8.37 -0.69 16.20
CA ILE A 54 7.01 -0.22 16.43
C ILE A 54 6.54 0.71 15.31
N GLY A 55 5.23 0.77 15.07
CA GLY A 55 4.62 1.57 14.01
C GLY A 55 3.73 0.71 13.13
N GLN A 56 2.53 1.21 12.82
CA GLN A 56 1.49 0.47 12.11
C GLN A 56 1.08 1.24 10.85
N MET A 57 1.39 0.63 9.71
CA MET A 57 1.03 1.13 8.39
C MET A 57 0.65 -0.02 7.46
N ARG A 58 -0.07 0.30 6.39
CA ARG A 58 -0.38 -0.62 5.30
C ARG A 58 -0.32 0.11 3.98
N CYS A 59 0.06 -0.60 2.93
CA CYS A 59 -0.11 -0.13 1.57
C CYS A 59 -1.44 -0.68 1.05
N LEU A 60 -2.37 0.21 0.74
CA LEU A 60 -3.66 -0.13 0.17
C LEU A 60 -3.60 0.02 -1.34
N SER A 61 -4.15 -0.95 -2.07
CA SER A 61 -4.23 -0.81 -3.52
C SER A 61 -5.03 0.44 -3.89
N LYS A 62 -4.47 1.23 -4.81
CA LYS A 62 -5.19 2.32 -5.51
C LYS A 62 -6.32 1.76 -6.36
N THR A 63 -6.24 0.48 -6.71
CA THR A 63 -7.29 -0.20 -7.45
C THR A 63 -8.40 -0.57 -6.47
N LEU A 64 -9.61 -0.09 -6.74
CA LEU A 64 -10.81 -0.69 -6.18
C LEU A 64 -10.89 -2.08 -6.82
N HIS A 65 -10.39 -3.10 -6.12
CA HIS A 65 -10.67 -4.49 -6.46
C HIS A 65 -12.09 -4.78 -5.99
N CYS A 66 -13.04 -4.15 -6.67
CA CYS A 66 -14.40 -4.59 -6.58
C CYS A 66 -14.47 -5.90 -7.34
N ASP A 67 -14.72 -7.01 -6.64
CA ASP A 67 -15.26 -8.16 -7.34
C ASP A 67 -16.53 -7.69 -8.07
N TYR A 68 -16.68 -8.07 -9.34
CA TYR A 68 -17.90 -7.80 -10.08
C TYR A 68 -19.13 -8.30 -9.31
N GLN A 69 -18.95 -9.39 -8.55
CA GLN A 69 -19.98 -9.92 -7.66
C GLN A 69 -20.38 -8.91 -6.57
N ASP A 70 -19.43 -8.21 -5.95
CA ASP A 70 -19.70 -7.19 -4.91
C ASP A 70 -20.40 -5.94 -5.45
N LEU A 71 -20.17 -5.59 -6.72
CA LEU A 71 -20.85 -4.46 -7.37
C LEU A 71 -22.30 -4.77 -7.72
N SER A 72 -22.52 -5.99 -8.22
CA SER A 72 -23.85 -6.49 -8.58
C SER A 72 -24.78 -6.61 -7.36
N THR A 73 -24.24 -6.97 -6.19
CA THR A 73 -25.02 -7.10 -4.94
C THR A 73 -25.43 -5.76 -4.33
N HIS A 74 -24.77 -4.66 -4.71
CA HIS A 74 -25.06 -3.31 -4.24
C HIS A 74 -25.75 -2.43 -5.31
N ASN A 75 -26.28 -3.05 -6.38
CA ASN A 75 -26.94 -2.37 -7.51
C ASN A 75 -26.05 -1.30 -8.19
N ILE A 76 -24.73 -1.44 -8.10
CA ILE A 76 -23.78 -0.56 -8.77
C ILE A 76 -23.43 -1.21 -10.11
N ASP A 77 -24.06 -0.75 -11.17
CA ASP A 77 -23.75 -1.21 -12.54
C ASP A 77 -22.72 -0.30 -13.19
N PHE A 78 -21.80 -0.89 -13.95
CA PHE A 78 -20.91 -0.10 -14.79
C PHE A 78 -21.73 0.49 -15.92
N ARG A 79 -21.64 1.82 -16.12
CA ARG A 79 -22.35 2.52 -17.20
C ARG A 79 -21.96 2.05 -18.62
N TYR A 80 -20.91 1.24 -18.74
CA TYR A 80 -20.50 0.53 -19.95
C TYR A 80 -20.53 -0.98 -19.69
N THR A 81 -21.62 -1.64 -20.07
CA THR A 81 -21.78 -3.10 -19.97
C THR A 81 -21.35 -3.74 -21.29
N THR A 82 -20.16 -4.36 -21.30
CA THR A 82 -19.73 -5.26 -22.39
C THR A 82 -19.49 -6.64 -21.84
N THR A 83 -19.83 -7.67 -22.60
CA THR A 83 -19.59 -9.07 -22.22
C THR A 83 -18.13 -9.48 -22.41
N ASP A 84 -17.33 -8.65 -23.09
CA ASP A 84 -15.89 -8.87 -23.23
C ASP A 84 -15.15 -8.48 -21.94
N LYS A 85 -14.75 -9.50 -21.18
CA LYS A 85 -13.99 -9.37 -19.93
C LYS A 85 -12.69 -8.58 -20.08
N ARG A 86 -12.04 -8.60 -21.25
CA ARG A 86 -10.80 -7.85 -21.50
C ARG A 86 -11.08 -6.36 -21.56
N ILE A 87 -12.16 -6.00 -22.26
CA ILE A 87 -12.61 -4.60 -22.38
C ILE A 87 -13.15 -4.12 -21.04
N GLN A 88 -13.88 -4.97 -20.30
CA GLN A 88 -14.34 -4.67 -18.94
C GLN A 88 -13.15 -4.38 -18.00
N ASN A 89 -12.13 -5.24 -17.99
CA ASN A 89 -10.90 -5.00 -17.23
C ASN A 89 -10.24 -3.68 -17.64
N MET A 90 -10.13 -3.40 -18.95
CA MET A 90 -9.58 -2.13 -19.44
C MET A 90 -10.38 -0.91 -18.98
N MET A 91 -11.71 -0.99 -18.89
CA MET A 91 -12.55 0.09 -18.36
C MET A 91 -12.33 0.31 -16.86
N ILE A 92 -12.17 -0.77 -16.08
CA ILE A 92 -11.80 -0.69 -14.65
C ILE A 92 -10.47 0.07 -14.49
N TYR A 93 -9.46 -0.25 -15.30
CA TYR A 93 -8.19 0.49 -15.31
C TYR A 93 -8.35 1.95 -15.73
N ARG A 94 -9.21 2.27 -16.72
CA ARG A 94 -9.44 3.65 -17.17
C ARG A 94 -10.09 4.54 -16.11
N VAL A 95 -11.01 4.02 -15.30
CA VAL A 95 -11.64 4.78 -14.20
C VAL A 95 -10.59 5.24 -13.17
N GLN A 96 -9.52 4.48 -12.96
CA GLN A 96 -8.43 4.83 -12.02
C GLN A 96 -7.64 6.07 -12.44
N VAL A 97 -7.68 6.47 -13.71
CA VAL A 97 -6.93 7.62 -14.23
C VAL A 97 -7.67 8.96 -14.00
N TYR A 98 -8.99 8.94 -13.78
CA TYR A 98 -9.81 10.16 -13.71
C TYR A 98 -10.07 10.71 -12.31
N GLN A 99 -9.65 10.05 -11.23
CA GLN A 99 -9.93 10.50 -9.84
C GLN A 99 -8.74 11.15 -9.10
N TRP A 100 -7.64 11.50 -9.78
CA TRP A 100 -6.50 12.24 -9.18
C TRP A 100 -6.19 13.55 -9.90
N LYS A 101 -7.23 14.30 -10.28
CA LYS A 101 -7.11 15.72 -10.68
C LYS A 101 -8.11 16.56 -9.90
N THR A 102 -7.76 16.88 -8.66
CA THR A 102 -8.21 18.08 -7.93
C THR A 102 -7.07 18.53 -7.03
#